data_AF-A0A351SE18-F1
#
_entry.id   AF-A0A351SE18-F1
#
_cell.length_a   1.000
_cell.length_b   1.000
_cell.length_c   1.000
_cell.angle_alpha   90.00
_cell.angle_beta   90.00
_cell.angle_gamma   90.00
#
_symmetry.space_group_name_H-M   'P 1'
#
loop_
_entity.id
_entity.type
_entity.pdbx_description
1 polymer ?
#
loop_
_entity_poly.entity_id
_entity_poly.type
_entity_poly.pdbx_seq_one_letter_code
_entity_poly.pdbx_strand_id
1 'polypeptide(L)'
;EMNGIVEKPAAKDAPSNLGVVGRYILTPAIFEHIERLGKGTGGEIQLTDAIATLMAEERVLAYKFKGKRFDCGSKLGYLQATVEYALEHPELKKEFRAYLKTLKL
;
A
#
# COMPACT_ATOMS: atom_id res chain seq x y z
N GLU A 1 -4.62 6.19 -17.01
CA GLU A 1 -4.82 4.76 -17.32
C GLU A 1 -3.53 4.03 -17.02
N MET A 2 -3.63 2.81 -16.51
CA MET A 2 -2.46 1.97 -16.20
C MET A 2 -2.36 0.88 -17.27
N ASN A 3 -1.14 0.53 -17.69
CA ASN A 3 -0.90 -0.47 -18.76
C ASN A 3 -0.42 -1.83 -18.22
N GLY A 4 -0.14 -1.93 -16.92
CA GLY A 4 0.21 -3.18 -16.27
C GLY A 4 0.44 -3.01 -14.77
N ILE A 5 0.39 -4.11 -14.05
CA ILE A 5 0.62 -4.22 -12.61
C ILE A 5 1.33 -5.56 -12.35
N VAL A 6 2.33 -5.57 -11.47
CA VAL A 6 3.14 -6.76 -11.18
C VAL A 6 3.34 -6.86 -9.67
N GLU A 7 3.06 -8.04 -9.11
CA GLU A 7 3.27 -8.30 -7.68
C GLU A 7 4.77 -8.47 -7.41
N LYS A 8 5.31 -7.64 -6.50
CA LYS A 8 6.69 -7.76 -5.97
C LYS A 8 7.75 -8.03 -7.05
N PRO A 9 7.89 -7.15 -8.07
CA PRO A 9 8.94 -7.31 -9.07
C PRO A 9 10.32 -7.19 -8.42
N ALA A 10 11.33 -7.84 -9.01
CA ALA A 10 12.70 -7.52 -8.66
C ALA A 10 12.98 -6.05 -8.99
N ALA A 11 13.88 -5.40 -8.23
CA ALA A 11 14.13 -3.96 -8.37
C ALA A 11 14.53 -3.54 -9.81
N LYS A 12 15.27 -4.41 -10.51
CA LYS A 12 15.68 -4.21 -11.91
C LYS A 12 14.55 -4.36 -12.93
N ASP A 13 13.48 -5.06 -12.57
CA ASP A 13 12.36 -5.40 -13.44
C ASP A 13 11.12 -4.53 -13.13
N ALA A 14 11.25 -3.55 -12.22
CA ALA A 14 10.17 -2.67 -11.81
C ALA A 14 9.76 -1.74 -12.97
N PRO A 15 8.50 -1.77 -13.43
CA PRO A 15 8.06 -0.96 -14.57
C PRO A 15 7.94 0.53 -14.25
N SER A 16 7.88 0.89 -12.96
CA SER A 16 7.86 2.27 -12.49
C SER A 16 8.23 2.36 -11.00
N ASN A 17 8.27 3.58 -10.45
CA ASN A 17 8.38 3.84 -9.02
C ASN A 17 7.00 3.99 -8.32
N LEU A 18 5.89 3.65 -8.98
CA LEU A 18 4.56 3.73 -8.41
C LEU A 18 4.18 2.38 -7.78
N GLY A 19 4.29 2.31 -6.45
CA GLY A 19 3.86 1.14 -5.67
C GLY A 19 2.37 1.18 -5.34
N VAL A 20 1.73 0.02 -5.40
CA VAL A 20 0.34 -0.16 -4.95
C VAL A 20 0.27 0.02 -3.45
N VAL A 21 -0.70 0.82 -3.00
CA VAL A 21 -1.08 0.91 -1.59
C VAL A 21 -2.40 0.16 -1.44
N GLY A 22 -2.61 -0.56 -0.32
CA GLY A 22 -3.76 -1.45 -0.11
C GLY A 22 -5.11 -0.76 0.01
N ARG A 23 -5.51 -0.02 -1.03
CA ARG A 23 -6.75 0.74 -1.19
C ARG A 23 -7.19 0.57 -2.63
N TYR A 24 -8.36 -0.04 -2.81
CA TYR A 24 -8.89 -0.41 -4.11
C TYR A 24 -10.35 -0.03 -4.18
N ILE A 25 -10.79 0.40 -5.36
CA ILE A 25 -12.20 0.48 -5.74
C ILE A 25 -12.28 -0.39 -6.99
N LEU A 26 -12.97 -1.53 -6.87
CA LEU A 26 -13.00 -2.57 -7.89
C LEU A 26 -14.44 -2.80 -8.31
N THR A 27 -14.65 -3.00 -9.60
CA THR A 27 -15.94 -3.44 -10.13
C THR A 27 -16.20 -4.88 -9.68
N PRO A 28 -17.47 -5.34 -9.64
CA PRO A 28 -17.78 -6.73 -9.29
C PRO A 28 -17.12 -7.77 -10.19
N ALA A 29 -16.76 -7.41 -11.43
CA ALA A 29 -16.08 -8.29 -12.37
C ALA A 29 -14.78 -8.88 -11.79
N ILE A 30 -14.12 -8.19 -10.85
CA ILE A 30 -12.91 -8.70 -10.20
C ILE A 30 -13.11 -10.09 -9.57
N PHE A 31 -14.30 -10.43 -9.08
CA PHE A 31 -14.54 -11.72 -8.44
C PHE A 31 -14.41 -12.88 -9.44
N GLU A 32 -14.90 -12.72 -10.68
CA GLU A 32 -14.72 -13.73 -11.71
C GLU A 32 -13.24 -13.93 -12.07
N HIS A 33 -12.47 -12.84 -12.08
CA HIS A 33 -11.02 -12.89 -12.29
C HIS A 33 -10.33 -13.64 -11.15
N ILE A 34 -10.68 -13.34 -9.89
CA ILE A 34 -10.14 -14.04 -8.71
C ILE A 34 -10.47 -15.54 -8.74
N GLU A 35 -11.70 -15.92 -9.07
CA GLU A 35 -12.15 -17.33 -9.10
C GLU A 35 -11.41 -18.17 -10.15
N ARG A 36 -11.03 -17.57 -11.27
CA ARG A 36 -10.32 -18.25 -12.36
C ARG A 36 -8.81 -18.35 -12.12
N LEU A 37 -8.26 -17.61 -11.16
CA LEU A 37 -6.84 -17.65 -10.86
C LEU A 37 -6.43 -18.94 -10.17
N GLY A 38 -5.29 -19.47 -10.62
CA GLY A 38 -4.52 -20.43 -9.84
C GLY A 38 -3.79 -19.77 -8.68
N LYS A 39 -2.98 -20.57 -7.99
CA LYS A 39 -2.04 -20.05 -6.97
C LYS A 39 -0.95 -19.24 -7.68
N GLY A 40 -0.81 -17.97 -7.29
CA GLY A 40 0.22 -17.07 -7.78
C GLY A 40 1.51 -17.13 -6.96
N THR A 41 2.25 -16.03 -6.93
CA THR A 41 3.50 -15.91 -6.17
C THR A 41 3.28 -16.25 -4.69
N GLY A 42 4.09 -17.17 -4.15
CA GLY A 42 3.99 -17.59 -2.75
C GLY A 42 2.91 -18.65 -2.46
N GLY A 43 2.21 -19.16 -3.48
CA GLY A 43 1.21 -20.22 -3.31
C GLY A 43 -0.18 -19.74 -2.88
N GLU A 44 -0.39 -18.42 -2.88
CA GLU A 44 -1.65 -17.76 -2.55
C GLU A 44 -2.34 -17.21 -3.81
N ILE A 45 -3.64 -16.96 -3.74
CA ILE A 45 -4.36 -16.23 -4.79
C ILE A 45 -4.04 -14.74 -4.61
N GLN A 46 -3.42 -14.13 -5.63
CA GLN A 46 -2.98 -12.73 -5.55
C GLN A 46 -3.99 -11.81 -6.21
N LEU A 47 -4.43 -10.79 -5.48
CA LEU A 47 -5.32 -9.76 -6.03
C LEU A 47 -4.66 -8.98 -7.18
N THR A 48 -3.35 -8.78 -7.10
CA THR A 48 -2.57 -8.10 -8.16
C THR A 48 -2.69 -8.81 -9.50
N ASP A 49 -2.66 -10.15 -9.49
CA ASP A 49 -2.80 -10.96 -10.70
C ASP A 49 -4.22 -10.84 -11.27
N ALA A 50 -5.25 -10.77 -10.40
CA ALA A 50 -6.64 -10.61 -10.83
C ALA A 50 -6.90 -9.24 -11.45
N ILE A 51 -6.27 -8.20 -10.89
CA ILE A 51 -6.34 -6.85 -11.48
C ILE A 51 -5.64 -6.87 -12.84
N ALA A 52 -4.50 -7.56 -12.98
CA ALA A 52 -3.79 -7.65 -14.25
C ALA A 52 -4.65 -8.32 -15.35
N THR A 53 -5.43 -9.36 -15.02
CA THR A 53 -6.34 -9.99 -15.98
C THR A 53 -7.58 -9.12 -16.27
N LEU A 54 -8.12 -8.44 -15.25
CA LEU A 54 -9.26 -7.51 -15.41
C LEU A 54 -8.93 -6.36 -16.36
N MET A 55 -7.67 -5.90 -16.40
CA MET A 55 -7.20 -4.85 -17.30
C MET A 55 -7.32 -5.18 -18.79
N ALA A 56 -7.48 -6.46 -19.15
CA ALA A 56 -7.72 -6.86 -20.54
C ALA A 56 -9.18 -6.59 -20.99
N GLU A 57 -10.11 -6.46 -20.05
CA GLU A 57 -11.55 -6.33 -20.30
C GLU A 57 -12.06 -4.92 -20.00
N GLU A 58 -11.51 -4.26 -18.98
CA GLU A 58 -11.92 -2.92 -18.58
C GLU A 58 -10.76 -1.99 -18.22
N ARG A 59 -11.05 -0.70 -18.27
CA ARG A 59 -10.07 0.34 -17.97
C ARG A 59 -9.79 0.42 -16.47
N VAL A 60 -8.57 0.12 -16.07
CA VAL A 60 -8.08 0.31 -14.69
C VAL A 60 -7.25 1.59 -14.56
N LEU A 61 -7.46 2.32 -13.47
CA LEU A 61 -6.79 3.59 -13.20
C LEU A 61 -5.93 3.48 -11.93
N ALA A 62 -4.68 3.92 -12.02
CA ALA A 62 -3.84 4.17 -10.84
C ALA A 62 -4.10 5.58 -10.30
N TYR A 63 -4.44 5.71 -9.02
CA TYR A 63 -4.65 6.99 -8.36
C TYR A 63 -3.50 7.32 -7.40
N LYS A 64 -2.78 8.41 -7.68
CA LYS A 64 -1.75 8.95 -6.78
C LYS A 64 -2.41 9.80 -5.70
N PHE A 65 -2.74 9.19 -4.57
CA PHE A 65 -3.31 9.92 -3.44
C PHE A 65 -2.31 10.97 -2.90
N LYS A 66 -2.86 12.05 -2.33
CA LYS A 66 -2.08 13.05 -1.60
C LYS A 66 -2.16 12.72 -0.11
N GLY A 67 -1.02 12.47 0.50
CA GLY A 67 -0.92 12.15 1.93
C GLY A 67 0.39 11.44 2.24
N LYS A 68 0.56 11.09 3.51
CA LYS A 68 1.70 10.31 3.99
C LYS A 68 1.23 8.91 4.34
N ARG A 69 1.92 7.89 3.81
CA ARG A 69 1.70 6.49 4.17
C ARG A 69 2.71 6.07 5.22
N PHE A 70 2.23 5.38 6.24
CA PHE A 70 3.08 4.62 7.15
C PHE A 70 2.88 3.12 6.91
N ASP A 71 3.97 2.37 6.89
CA ASP A 71 3.92 0.92 6.78
C ASP A 71 3.92 0.26 8.16
N CYS A 72 2.74 0.14 8.74
CA CYS A 72 2.56 -0.49 10.05
C CYS A 72 2.73 -2.02 10.03
N GLY A 73 2.96 -2.64 8.86
CA GLY A 73 3.40 -4.04 8.79
C GLY A 73 4.87 -4.22 9.17
N SER A 74 5.66 -3.13 9.13
CA SER A 74 7.05 -3.10 9.59
C SER A 74 7.18 -2.49 10.98
N LYS A 75 8.07 -3.04 11.82
CA LYS A 75 8.31 -2.49 13.17
C LYS A 75 8.76 -1.03 13.15
N LEU A 76 9.65 -0.67 12.21
CA LEU A 76 10.12 0.70 12.07
C LEU A 76 9.01 1.64 11.61
N GLY A 77 8.24 1.25 10.59
CA GLY A 77 7.13 2.07 10.09
C GLY A 77 6.01 2.25 11.11
N TYR A 78 5.75 1.22 11.93
CA TYR A 78 4.86 1.33 13.09
C TYR A 78 5.34 2.41 14.08
N LEU A 79 6.62 2.38 14.49
CA LEU A 79 7.17 3.38 15.42
C LEU A 79 7.12 4.80 14.84
N GLN A 80 7.43 4.95 13.55
CA GLN A 80 7.32 6.24 12.86
C GLN A 80 5.88 6.76 12.89
N ALA A 81 4.89 5.91 12.59
CA ALA A 81 3.48 6.26 12.67
C ALA A 81 3.11 6.70 14.10
N THR A 82 3.52 5.94 15.12
CA THR A 82 3.23 6.24 16.52
C THR A 82 3.77 7.62 16.91
N VAL A 83 5.01 7.94 16.56
CA VAL A 83 5.61 9.25 16.89
C VAL A 83 4.85 10.39 16.21
N GLU A 84 4.55 10.26 14.91
CA GLU A 84 3.89 11.35 14.17
C GLU A 84 2.44 11.57 14.62
N TYR A 85 1.68 10.49 14.80
CA TYR A 85 0.31 10.60 15.32
C TYR A 85 0.28 11.12 16.77
N ALA A 86 1.24 10.74 17.62
CA ALA A 86 1.33 11.30 18.98
C ALA A 86 1.62 12.81 18.96
N LEU A 87 2.38 13.30 17.98
CA LEU A 87 2.68 14.73 17.80
C LEU A 87 1.51 15.52 17.19
N GLU A 88 0.50 14.86 16.65
CA GLU A 88 -0.76 15.45 16.19
C GLU A 88 -1.91 15.27 17.19
N HIS A 89 -1.78 14.35 18.16
CA HIS A 89 -2.84 13.99 19.10
C HIS A 89 -3.37 15.20 19.90
N PRO A 90 -4.69 15.40 20.01
CA PRO A 90 -5.28 16.60 20.63
C PRO A 90 -4.83 16.80 22.08
N GLU A 91 -4.79 15.72 22.85
CA GLU A 91 -4.41 15.73 24.28
C GLU A 91 -2.90 15.59 24.51
N LEU A 92 -2.25 14.61 23.87
CA LEU A 92 -0.88 14.19 24.20
C LEU A 92 0.21 15.00 23.49
N LYS A 93 -0.08 15.72 22.41
CA LYS A 93 0.96 16.35 21.57
C LYS A 93 1.91 17.28 22.33
N LYS A 94 1.41 18.00 23.35
CA LYS A 94 2.21 18.96 24.10
C LYS A 94 3.24 18.25 24.98
N GLU A 95 2.77 17.31 25.81
CA GLU A 95 3.59 16.57 26.75
C GLU A 95 4.56 15.64 26.02
N PHE A 96 4.10 14.94 24.99
CA PHE A 96 4.94 14.04 24.21
C PHE A 96 6.04 14.79 23.45
N ARG A 97 5.74 15.96 22.86
CA ARG A 97 6.75 16.81 22.23
C ARG A 97 7.79 17.32 23.25
N ALA A 98 7.36 17.65 24.47
CA ALA A 98 8.28 18.07 25.52
C ALA A 98 9.22 16.93 25.92
N TYR A 99 8.69 15.71 26.08
CA TYR A 99 9.48 14.51 26.34
C TYR A 99 10.50 14.22 25.24
N LEU A 100 10.12 14.24 23.95
CA LEU A 100 11.06 13.96 22.86
C LEU A 100 12.27 14.92 22.83
N LYS A 101 12.09 16.18 23.25
CA LYS A 101 13.17 17.17 23.33
C LYS A 101 14.18 16.90 24.46
N THR A 102 13.86 16.05 25.43
CA THR A 102 14.80 15.67 26.50
C THR A 102 15.71 14.52 26.07
N LEU A 103 15.36 13.82 24.99
CA LEU A 103 16.16 12.73 24.44
C LEU A 103 17.41 13.27 23.77
N LYS A 104 18.56 12.63 24.01
CA LYS A 104 19.79 12.84 23.24
C LYS A 104 19.73 11.97 21.99
N LEU A 105 19.14 12.49 20.92
CA LEU A 105 19.01 11.86 19.61
C LEU A 105 20.02 12.44 18.62
#